data_AF-G7N6M2-F1
#
_entry.id   AF-G7N6M2-F1
#
_cell.length_a   1.000
_cell.length_b   1.000
_cell.length_c   1.000
_cell.angle_alpha   90.00
_cell.angle_beta   90.00
_cell.angle_gamma   90.00
#
_symmetry.space_group_name_H-M   'P 1'
#
loop_
_entity.id
_entity.type
_entity.pdbx_description
1 polymer ?
#
loop_
_entity_poly.entity_id
_entity_poly.type
_entity_poly.pdbx_seq_one_letter_code
_entity_poly.pdbx_strand_id
1 'polypeptide(L)'
;SAMGAVAYGADMAKSKNHTTHNQSRKWHRNGIKKPQSQRNPNHKGVDPKFLRNMHFAKKHNKKGLKKMQANNTKAVSVRAEAIKALVKLKEVKPKIPKGICHKLDRLAYTAHPKLRKCALARIAKGLRLCPPKAKDRAHGPTKA
;
A
#
# COMPACT_ATOMS: atom_id res chain seq x y z
N SER A 1 -74.01 59.81 26.59
CA SER A 1 -73.15 58.61 26.64
C SER A 1 -71.92 58.85 25.79
N ALA A 2 -70.81 59.28 26.41
CA ALA A 2 -69.54 59.46 25.71
C ALA A 2 -68.82 58.11 25.65
N MET A 3 -68.58 57.60 24.45
CA MET A 3 -67.79 56.40 24.23
C MET A 3 -66.32 56.73 24.49
N GLY A 4 -65.76 56.14 25.55
CA GLY A 4 -64.36 56.30 25.91
C GLY A 4 -63.45 55.68 24.84
N ALA A 5 -62.54 56.49 24.30
CA ALA A 5 -61.48 56.02 23.43
C ALA A 5 -60.51 55.16 24.25
N VAL A 6 -60.57 53.84 24.07
CA VAL A 6 -59.59 52.91 24.62
C VAL A 6 -58.31 53.07 23.79
N ALA A 7 -57.36 53.85 24.30
CA ALA A 7 -56.02 53.91 23.76
C ALA A 7 -55.34 52.56 24.01
N TYR A 8 -55.34 51.68 23.00
CA TYR A 8 -54.45 50.53 22.95
C TYR A 8 -53.01 51.05 22.83
N GLY A 9 -52.37 51.31 23.97
CA GLY A 9 -50.93 51.48 24.05
C GLY A 9 -50.26 50.17 23.65
N ALA A 10 -49.98 50.01 22.36
CA ALA A 10 -49.13 48.94 21.87
C ALA A 10 -47.70 49.21 22.37
N ASP A 11 -47.37 48.67 23.55
CA ASP A 11 -46.00 48.59 24.03
C ASP A 11 -45.19 47.80 22.99
N MET A 12 -44.33 48.51 22.26
CA MET A 12 -43.63 47.96 21.10
C MET A 12 -42.53 47.01 21.58
N ALA A 13 -42.91 45.76 21.79
CA ALA A 13 -42.03 44.70 22.27
C ALA A 13 -40.80 44.57 21.36
N LYS A 14 -39.62 44.83 21.93
CA LYS A 14 -38.35 44.76 21.21
C LYS A 14 -38.02 43.31 20.87
N SER A 15 -37.83 43.00 19.59
CA SER A 15 -37.32 41.70 19.13
C SER A 15 -35.80 41.73 18.93
N LYS A 16 -35.16 40.55 18.94
CA LYS A 16 -33.73 40.44 18.63
C LYS A 16 -33.48 40.67 17.14
N ASN A 17 -32.54 41.58 16.82
CA ASN A 17 -32.29 42.01 15.44
C ASN A 17 -31.45 41.03 14.60
N HIS A 18 -30.57 40.22 15.22
CA HIS A 18 -29.68 39.31 14.50
C HIS A 18 -29.19 38.14 15.38
N THR A 19 -29.02 36.94 14.81
CA THR A 19 -28.40 35.80 15.49
C THR A 19 -27.80 34.75 14.53
N THR A 20 -26.58 34.31 14.84
CA THR A 20 -25.89 33.19 14.15
C THR A 20 -25.89 31.90 14.99
N HIS A 21 -26.58 31.89 16.14
CA HIS A 21 -26.50 30.85 17.18
C HIS A 21 -26.64 29.40 16.69
N ASN A 22 -27.64 29.10 15.85
CA ASN A 22 -27.88 27.75 15.35
C ASN A 22 -27.38 27.52 13.91
N GLN A 23 -26.69 28.49 13.31
CA GLN A 23 -26.26 28.38 11.90
C GLN A 23 -25.16 27.34 11.75
N SER A 24 -24.13 27.40 12.59
CA SER A 24 -23.03 26.43 12.58
C SER A 24 -23.54 25.01 12.79
N ARG A 25 -24.43 24.78 13.76
CA ARG A 25 -25.01 23.45 14.00
C ARG A 25 -25.72 22.91 12.75
N LYS A 26 -26.51 23.73 12.06
CA LYS A 26 -27.19 23.34 10.81
C LYS A 26 -26.21 23.00 9.69
N TRP A 27 -25.17 23.81 9.48
CA TRP A 27 -24.16 23.55 8.44
C TRP A 27 -23.40 22.24 8.69
N HIS A 28 -23.16 21.90 9.95
CA HIS A 28 -22.45 20.68 10.33
C HIS A 28 -23.34 19.43 10.43
N ARG A 29 -24.68 19.54 10.43
CA ARG A 29 -25.58 18.36 10.42
C ARG A 29 -25.29 17.41 9.26
N ASN A 30 -25.01 17.95 8.08
CA ASN A 30 -24.65 17.19 6.86
C ASN A 30 -23.13 17.20 6.60
N GLY A 31 -22.38 17.93 7.42
CA GLY A 31 -20.96 18.21 7.24
C GLY A 31 -20.67 19.19 6.10
N ILE A 32 -19.80 20.15 6.34
CA ILE A 32 -19.33 21.09 5.31
C ILE A 32 -18.34 20.32 4.41
N LYS A 33 -18.78 19.94 3.21
CA LYS A 33 -17.95 19.18 2.27
C LYS A 33 -16.98 20.10 1.54
N LYS A 34 -15.73 19.67 1.41
CA LYS A 34 -14.74 20.32 0.54
C LYS A 34 -15.13 20.06 -0.93
N PRO A 35 -14.83 20.97 -1.87
CA PRO A 35 -15.02 20.70 -3.29
C PRO A 35 -14.17 19.49 -3.71
N GLN A 36 -14.70 18.68 -4.61
CA GLN A 36 -14.00 17.49 -5.11
C GLN A 36 -12.82 17.92 -6.00
N SER A 37 -11.60 17.52 -5.63
CA SER A 37 -10.44 17.66 -6.51
C SER A 37 -10.51 16.60 -7.62
N GLN A 38 -10.31 17.05 -8.87
CA GLN A 38 -10.21 16.16 -10.03
C GLN A 38 -8.77 16.12 -10.51
N ARG A 39 -8.31 14.97 -11.03
CA ARG A 39 -6.94 14.83 -11.57
C ARG A 39 -6.64 15.84 -12.68
N ASN A 40 -7.64 16.13 -13.53
CA ASN A 40 -7.52 17.07 -14.63
C ASN A 40 -8.65 18.13 -14.53
N PRO A 41 -8.34 19.39 -14.15
CA PRO A 41 -9.32 20.47 -14.13
C PRO A 41 -9.65 20.94 -15.56
N ASN A 42 -10.72 21.73 -15.70
CA ASN A 42 -11.04 22.38 -16.96
C ASN A 42 -10.03 23.50 -17.30
N HIS A 43 -9.94 23.88 -18.57
CA HIS A 43 -9.04 24.96 -19.03
C HIS A 43 -9.79 26.30 -19.19
N LYS A 44 -10.92 26.50 -18.50
CA LYS A 44 -11.70 27.74 -18.59
C LYS A 44 -10.93 28.88 -17.91
N GLY A 45 -10.84 30.03 -18.56
CA GLY A 45 -10.09 31.19 -18.05
C GLY A 45 -8.58 31.18 -18.36
N VAL A 46 -8.09 30.18 -19.09
CA VAL A 46 -6.72 30.17 -19.63
C VAL A 46 -6.64 31.09 -20.86
N ASP A 47 -5.49 31.72 -21.09
CA ASP A 47 -5.26 32.62 -22.22
C ASP A 47 -5.70 32.02 -23.57
N PRO A 48 -6.61 32.69 -24.32
CA PRO A 48 -7.06 32.22 -25.62
C PRO A 48 -5.93 31.99 -26.64
N LYS A 49 -4.85 32.79 -26.62
CA LYS A 49 -3.73 32.63 -27.56
C LYS A 49 -2.98 31.33 -27.28
N PHE A 50 -2.70 31.04 -26.00
CA PHE A 50 -2.16 29.76 -25.57
C PHE A 50 -3.08 28.57 -25.94
N LEU A 51 -4.38 28.67 -25.67
CA LEU A 51 -5.34 27.59 -25.97
C LEU A 51 -5.40 27.28 -27.46
N ARG A 52 -5.38 28.30 -28.32
CA ARG A 52 -5.32 28.11 -29.78
C ARG A 52 -4.10 27.28 -30.18
N ASN A 53 -2.91 27.64 -29.69
CA ASN A 53 -1.69 26.89 -29.99
C ASN A 53 -1.74 25.45 -29.46
N MET A 54 -2.18 25.26 -28.22
CA MET A 54 -2.35 23.92 -27.62
C MET A 54 -3.30 23.05 -28.46
N HIS A 55 -4.40 23.62 -28.96
CA HIS A 55 -5.34 22.91 -29.83
C HIS A 55 -4.69 22.52 -31.15
N PHE A 56 -3.91 23.40 -31.79
CA PHE A 56 -3.18 23.08 -33.02
C PHE A 56 -2.14 21.98 -32.80
N ALA A 57 -1.36 22.04 -31.72
CA ALA A 57 -0.40 20.99 -31.37
C ALA A 57 -1.09 19.64 -31.19
N LYS A 58 -2.17 19.58 -30.40
CA LYS A 58 -2.97 18.35 -30.20
C LYS A 58 -3.58 17.84 -31.50
N LYS A 59 -4.06 18.73 -32.39
CA LYS A 59 -4.64 18.39 -33.70
C LYS A 59 -3.65 17.67 -34.60
N HIS A 60 -2.38 18.06 -34.60
CA HIS A 60 -1.37 17.53 -35.53
C HIS A 60 -0.48 16.41 -34.97
N ASN A 61 -0.67 15.98 -33.72
CA ASN A 61 0.10 14.89 -33.10
C ASN A 61 0.06 13.56 -33.89
N LYS A 62 -1.00 13.29 -34.66
CA LYS A 62 -1.13 12.08 -35.49
C LYS A 62 -0.03 11.95 -36.54
N LYS A 63 0.54 13.07 -37.02
CA LYS A 63 1.59 13.08 -38.05
C LYS A 63 2.89 12.40 -37.56
N GLY A 64 3.21 12.48 -36.28
CA GLY A 64 4.43 11.92 -35.68
C GLY A 64 4.30 10.47 -35.18
N LEU A 65 3.12 9.87 -35.29
CA LEU A 65 2.80 8.61 -34.59
C LEU A 65 3.71 7.44 -35.01
N LYS A 66 3.97 7.27 -36.32
CA LYS A 66 4.84 6.19 -36.83
C LYS A 66 6.27 6.30 -36.30
N LYS A 67 6.82 7.52 -36.26
CA LYS A 67 8.18 7.78 -35.74
C LYS A 67 8.26 7.47 -34.24
N MET A 68 7.24 7.88 -33.49
CA MET A 68 7.13 7.61 -32.06
C MET A 68 7.02 6.11 -31.77
N GLN A 69 6.18 5.40 -32.53
CA GLN A 69 6.02 3.95 -32.38
C GLN A 69 7.33 3.21 -32.63
N ALA A 70 8.02 3.53 -33.72
CA ALA A 70 9.31 2.93 -34.05
C ALA A 70 10.39 3.22 -32.99
N ASN A 71 10.40 4.42 -32.40
CA ASN A 71 11.32 4.73 -31.31
C ASN A 71 10.98 3.94 -30.03
N ASN A 72 9.70 3.86 -29.69
CA ASN A 72 9.24 3.12 -28.52
C ASN A 72 9.51 1.61 -28.67
N THR A 73 9.28 1.03 -29.84
CA THR A 73 9.57 -0.40 -30.08
C THR A 73 11.06 -0.68 -29.93
N LYS A 74 11.93 0.20 -30.45
CA LYS A 74 13.39 0.11 -30.24
C LYS A 74 13.77 0.22 -28.76
N ALA A 75 13.16 1.15 -28.03
CA ALA A 75 13.42 1.28 -26.60
C ALA A 75 12.98 0.04 -25.80
N VAL A 76 11.85 -0.56 -26.16
CA VAL A 76 11.35 -1.80 -25.53
C VAL A 76 12.27 -2.98 -25.86
N SER A 77 12.73 -3.13 -27.10
CA SER A 77 13.63 -4.23 -27.48
C SER A 77 14.96 -4.15 -26.75
N VAL A 78 15.57 -2.96 -26.66
CA VAL A 78 16.81 -2.73 -25.89
C VAL A 78 16.62 -3.09 -24.41
N ARG A 79 15.48 -2.70 -23.81
CA ARG A 79 15.17 -3.08 -22.42
C ARG A 79 15.02 -4.59 -22.26
N ALA A 80 14.37 -5.27 -23.21
CA ALA A 80 14.21 -6.72 -23.17
C ALA A 80 15.57 -7.44 -23.28
N GLU A 81 16.46 -6.98 -24.15
CA GLU A 81 17.82 -7.52 -24.28
C GLU A 81 18.65 -7.30 -23.01
N ALA A 82 18.56 -6.12 -22.40
CA ALA A 82 19.24 -5.84 -21.14
C ALA A 82 18.74 -6.75 -20.01
N ILE A 83 17.43 -6.97 -19.88
CA ILE A 83 16.86 -7.90 -18.90
C ILE A 83 17.35 -9.32 -19.18
N LYS A 84 17.34 -9.77 -20.44
CA LYS A 84 17.83 -11.08 -20.85
C LYS A 84 19.32 -11.26 -20.50
N ALA A 85 20.13 -10.23 -20.71
CA ALA A 85 21.56 -10.24 -20.34
C ALA A 85 21.76 -10.34 -18.83
N LEU A 86 20.98 -9.61 -18.03
CA LEU A 86 21.01 -9.71 -16.56
C LEU A 86 20.62 -11.10 -16.06
N VAL A 87 19.62 -11.73 -16.67
CA VAL A 87 19.22 -13.11 -16.34
C VAL A 87 20.36 -14.08 -16.67
N LYS A 88 20.94 -14.00 -17.87
CA LYS A 88 22.08 -14.84 -18.28
C LYS A 88 23.31 -14.66 -17.38
N LEU A 89 23.63 -13.43 -16.96
CA LEU A 89 24.77 -13.18 -16.07
C LEU A 89 24.60 -13.86 -14.70
N LYS A 90 23.37 -14.00 -14.20
CA LYS A 90 23.10 -14.70 -12.94
C LYS A 90 23.27 -16.22 -13.03
N GLU A 91 23.22 -16.80 -14.23
CA GLU A 91 23.50 -18.24 -14.45
C GLU A 91 25.00 -18.54 -14.38
N VAL A 92 25.86 -17.55 -14.63
CA VAL A 92 27.30 -17.64 -14.32
C VAL A 92 27.45 -17.58 -12.80
N LYS A 93 27.57 -18.76 -12.18
CA LYS A 93 27.69 -18.92 -10.73
C LYS A 93 28.73 -17.93 -10.15
N PRO A 94 28.35 -17.02 -9.24
CA PRO A 94 29.34 -16.31 -8.45
C PRO A 94 30.16 -17.36 -7.69
N LYS A 95 31.50 -17.28 -7.75
CA LYS A 95 32.39 -18.03 -6.85
C LYS A 95 32.19 -17.45 -5.44
N ILE A 96 31.14 -17.92 -4.77
CA ILE A 96 30.88 -17.58 -3.38
C ILE A 96 32.07 -18.15 -2.57
N PRO A 97 32.81 -17.33 -1.82
CA PRO A 97 33.83 -17.84 -0.91
C PRO A 97 33.13 -18.76 0.11
N LYS A 98 33.47 -20.04 0.09
CA LYS A 98 32.96 -21.02 1.05
C LYS A 98 33.60 -20.71 2.40
N GLY A 99 32.94 -19.89 3.20
CA GLY A 99 33.53 -19.36 4.43
C GLY A 99 32.50 -19.02 5.48
N ILE A 100 31.62 -19.97 5.81
CA ILE A 100 30.86 -19.92 7.06
C ILE A 100 30.86 -21.34 7.62
N CYS A 101 31.25 -21.49 8.88
CA CYS A 101 31.18 -22.80 9.51
C CYS A 101 29.69 -23.16 9.67
N HIS A 102 29.26 -24.26 9.04
CA HIS A 102 27.86 -24.73 9.04
C HIS A 102 27.22 -24.87 10.42
N LYS A 103 28.02 -24.84 11.50
CA LYS A 103 27.58 -24.79 12.89
C LYS A 103 26.88 -23.46 13.23
N LEU A 104 27.43 -22.32 12.82
CA LEU A 104 26.85 -21.00 13.11
C LEU A 104 25.54 -20.79 12.32
N ASP A 105 25.51 -21.17 11.04
CA ASP A 105 24.29 -21.11 10.22
C ASP A 105 23.17 -21.98 10.81
N ARG A 106 23.53 -23.16 11.32
CA ARG A 106 22.58 -24.08 11.98
C ARG A 106 22.00 -23.45 13.24
N LEU A 107 22.83 -22.82 14.07
CA LEU A 107 22.37 -22.14 15.28
C LEU A 107 21.46 -20.94 14.94
N ALA A 108 21.84 -20.13 13.95
CA ALA A 108 21.03 -19.03 13.46
C ALA A 108 19.65 -19.51 12.95
N TYR A 109 19.62 -20.61 12.19
CA TYR A 109 18.39 -21.22 11.71
C TYR A 109 17.48 -21.73 12.84
N THR A 110 18.04 -22.32 13.89
CA THR A 110 17.28 -22.77 15.08
C THR A 110 16.81 -21.63 15.97
N ALA A 111 17.50 -20.50 15.99
CA ALA A 111 17.07 -19.31 16.71
C ALA A 111 15.95 -18.57 15.97
N HIS A 112 15.88 -18.69 14.64
CA HIS A 112 15.00 -17.89 13.78
C HIS A 112 13.49 -18.16 14.03
N PRO A 113 12.70 -17.15 14.44
CA PRO A 113 11.35 -17.36 15.00
C PRO A 113 10.35 -17.98 14.02
N LYS A 114 10.49 -17.74 12.70
CA LYS A 114 9.60 -18.30 11.67
C LYS A 114 10.02 -19.69 11.19
N LEU A 115 11.32 -19.99 11.17
CA LEU A 115 11.88 -21.18 10.50
C LEU A 115 12.17 -22.32 11.50
N ARG A 116 12.32 -22.01 12.78
CA ARG A 116 12.73 -22.96 13.83
C ARG A 116 11.70 -24.02 14.24
N LYS A 117 10.44 -23.90 13.80
CA LYS A 117 9.31 -24.67 14.35
C LYS A 117 9.55 -26.19 14.31
N CYS A 118 9.92 -26.71 13.14
CA CYS A 118 10.16 -28.15 12.96
C CYS A 118 11.43 -28.63 13.67
N ALA A 119 12.49 -27.82 13.67
CA ALA A 119 13.76 -28.16 14.32
C ALA A 119 13.61 -28.23 15.85
N LEU A 120 12.98 -27.22 16.47
CA LEU A 120 12.73 -27.21 17.91
C LEU A 120 11.78 -28.32 18.34
N ALA A 121 10.74 -28.62 17.55
CA ALA A 121 9.84 -29.72 17.85
C ALA A 121 10.58 -31.08 17.87
N ARG A 122 11.49 -31.31 16.93
CA ARG A 122 12.33 -32.53 16.88
C ARG A 122 13.29 -32.61 18.07
N ILE A 123 13.93 -31.49 18.44
CA ILE A 123 14.82 -31.43 19.61
C ILE A 123 14.02 -31.69 20.90
N ALA A 124 12.86 -31.07 21.07
CA ALA A 124 12.00 -31.29 22.23
C ALA A 124 11.53 -32.74 22.34
N LYS A 125 11.19 -33.39 21.22
CA LYS A 125 10.85 -34.83 21.20
C LYS A 125 12.03 -35.71 21.60
N GLY A 126 13.23 -35.44 21.08
CA GLY A 126 14.44 -36.19 21.42
C GLY A 126 14.89 -36.02 22.87
N LEU A 127 14.68 -34.84 23.46
CA LEU A 127 14.96 -34.61 24.88
C LEU A 127 13.95 -35.30 25.81
N ARG A 128 12.69 -35.46 25.37
CA ARG A 128 11.65 -36.13 26.15
C ARG A 128 11.66 -37.65 26.03
N LEU A 129 12.10 -38.18 24.90
CA LEU A 129 12.17 -39.62 24.64
C LEU A 129 13.61 -40.11 24.85
N CYS A 130 13.90 -40.69 26.01
CA CYS A 130 15.12 -41.44 26.25
C CYS A 130 14.79 -42.94 26.10
N PRO A 131 14.87 -43.55 24.91
CA PRO A 131 14.57 -44.96 24.78
C PRO A 131 15.69 -45.78 25.46
N PRO A 132 15.37 -46.63 26.46
CA PRO A 132 16.36 -47.51 27.03
C PRO A 132 16.84 -48.49 25.95
N LYS A 133 18.15 -48.57 25.71
CA LYS A 133 18.73 -49.70 24.98
C LYS A 133 18.51 -50.94 25.84
N ALA A 134 17.68 -51.88 25.37
CA ALA A 134 17.54 -53.19 26.00
C ALA A 134 18.91 -53.89 26.03
N LYS A 135 19.35 -54.32 27.22
CA LYS A 135 20.58 -55.09 27.43
C LYS A 135 20.28 -56.59 27.35
N ASP A 136 21.03 -57.25 26.46
CA ASP A 136 21.46 -58.65 26.36
C ASP A 136 20.75 -59.72 27.22
N ARG A 137 20.18 -60.74 26.55
CA ARG A 137 19.82 -62.03 27.18
C ARG A 137 20.98 -63.00 27.05
N ALA A 138 21.44 -63.50 28.18
CA ALA A 138 22.56 -64.44 28.32
C ALA A 138 22.33 -65.74 27.53
N HIS A 139 23.42 -66.25 26.94
CA HIS A 139 23.49 -67.60 26.37
C HIS A 139 23.35 -68.65 27.48
N GLY A 140 22.30 -69.47 27.38
CA GLY A 140 22.24 -70.74 28.12
C GLY A 140 23.17 -71.76 27.46
N PRO A 141 23.91 -72.58 28.23
CA PRO A 141 24.84 -73.55 27.67
C PRO A 141 24.09 -74.70 27.00
N THR A 142 24.63 -75.12 25.86
CA THR A 142 24.37 -76.38 25.19
C THR A 142 24.86 -77.56 26.03
N LYS A 143 24.10 -78.66 26.07
CA LYS A 143 24.50 -80.01 25.59
C LYS A 143 23.53 -81.13 26.03
N ALA A 144 23.38 -82.08 25.09
CA ALA A 144 22.95 -83.48 25.13
C ALA A 144 21.54 -83.79 25.66
#